data_AF-A0AAU2ARM7-F1
#
_entry.id   AF-A0AAU2ARM7-F1
#
_cell.length_a   1.000
_cell.length_b   1.000
_cell.length_c   1.000
_cell.angle_alpha   90.00
_cell.angle_beta   90.00
_cell.angle_gamma   90.00
#
_symmetry.space_group_name_H-M   'P 1'
#
loop_
_entity.id
_entity.type
_entity.pdbx_description
1 polymer ?
#
loop_
_entity_poly.entity_id
_entity_poly.type
_entity_poly.pdbx_seq_one_letter_code
_entity_poly.pdbx_strand_id
1 'polypeptide(L)'
;MRTRTSTTVIAAGLLAGLTACSSSASSSVSKAGTTAATTPLAQPTVTTTITAPAPPVPTVTVTVTATVAAEPSSTPTTAPDGTIAGSGTYLVGTDIQPGTYKTAGPSGRTGLCYWERSSGSSGDAGSIIANDALTGQGVVTIKKSDAVFKSQGCQMWTKVG
;
A
#
# COMPACT_ATOMS: atom_id res chain seq x y z
N MET A 1 -42.45 38.97 29.42
CA MET A 1 -42.75 38.04 30.53
C MET A 1 -41.65 36.97 30.58
N ARG A 2 -41.01 36.87 31.75
CA ARG A 2 -40.22 35.76 32.33
C ARG A 2 -38.95 35.27 31.64
N THR A 3 -37.86 35.92 32.04
CA THR A 3 -36.52 35.39 32.36
C THR A 3 -36.59 34.09 33.18
N ARG A 4 -35.69 33.13 32.93
CA ARG A 4 -35.17 32.20 33.96
C ARG A 4 -33.70 31.85 33.73
N THR A 5 -32.87 32.46 34.55
CA THR A 5 -31.52 32.07 34.94
C THR A 5 -31.58 30.77 35.77
N SER A 6 -30.58 29.89 35.67
CA SER A 6 -30.28 28.90 36.72
C SER A 6 -28.80 28.56 36.73
N THR A 7 -28.12 29.09 37.74
CA THR A 7 -26.80 28.69 38.23
C THR A 7 -27.01 27.68 39.34
N THR A 8 -26.25 26.58 39.43
CA THR A 8 -25.72 26.00 40.68
C THR A 8 -24.64 24.96 40.35
N VAL A 9 -23.56 25.07 41.12
CA VAL A 9 -22.27 24.34 41.14
C VAL A 9 -22.41 23.02 41.89
N ILE A 10 -21.74 21.93 41.45
CA ILE A 10 -21.30 20.85 42.35
C ILE A 10 -19.90 20.39 41.95
N ALA A 11 -19.02 20.39 42.95
CA ALA A 11 -17.61 20.02 42.93
C ALA A 11 -17.39 18.52 42.64
N ALA A 12 -16.30 18.20 41.95
CA ALA A 12 -15.77 16.84 41.84
C ALA A 12 -14.29 16.83 42.27
N GLY A 13 -14.04 16.25 43.43
CA GLY A 13 -12.70 15.92 43.91
C GLY A 13 -12.40 14.43 43.75
N LEU A 14 -11.10 14.14 43.59
CA LEU A 14 -10.36 12.98 44.12
C LEU A 14 -10.81 11.56 43.74
N LEU A 15 -10.00 10.84 42.95
CA LEU A 15 -9.10 9.76 43.42
C LEU A 15 -8.37 9.11 42.22
N ALA A 16 -7.04 9.17 42.21
CA ALA A 16 -6.20 8.40 41.31
C ALA A 16 -6.03 6.98 41.87
N GLY A 17 -6.46 5.96 41.11
CA GLY A 17 -6.25 4.55 41.42
C GLY A 17 -5.23 3.92 40.46
N LEU A 18 -4.06 3.57 40.97
CA LEU A 18 -3.08 2.69 40.32
C LEU A 18 -3.39 1.24 40.70
N THR A 19 -3.65 0.37 39.72
CA THR A 19 -3.67 -1.09 39.90
C THR A 19 -2.96 -1.77 38.73
N ALA A 20 -1.69 -2.14 38.97
CA ALA A 20 -0.92 -3.03 38.10
C ALA A 20 -0.94 -4.44 38.69
N CYS A 21 -1.29 -5.43 37.87
CA CYS A 21 -1.37 -6.85 38.25
C CYS A 21 -0.11 -7.61 37.80
N SER A 22 0.57 -8.16 38.82
CA SER A 22 1.22 -9.47 38.93
C SER A 22 2.17 -10.01 37.84
N SER A 23 3.44 -10.15 38.20
CA SER A 23 4.35 -11.17 37.67
C SER A 23 5.04 -11.89 38.83
N SER A 24 4.70 -13.16 39.03
CA SER A 24 5.24 -14.01 40.09
C SER A 24 6.62 -14.55 39.67
N ALA A 25 7.62 -14.32 40.53
CA ALA A 25 8.93 -14.96 40.46
C ALA A 25 8.88 -16.38 41.04
N SER A 26 9.74 -17.27 40.55
CA SER A 26 10.19 -18.44 41.29
C SER A 26 11.63 -18.76 40.90
N SER A 27 12.50 -18.72 41.91
CA SER A 27 13.92 -19.02 41.91
C SER A 27 14.16 -20.48 42.31
N SER A 28 15.17 -21.12 41.72
CA SER A 28 15.84 -22.26 42.36
C SER A 28 17.35 -22.21 42.11
N VAL A 29 18.07 -22.18 43.23
CA VAL A 29 19.53 -22.23 43.38
C VAL A 29 20.03 -23.67 43.19
N SER A 30 21.24 -23.85 42.66
CA SER A 30 22.11 -24.97 43.04
C SER A 30 23.59 -24.69 42.72
N LYS A 31 24.28 -24.32 43.80
CA LYS A 31 25.65 -24.56 44.27
C LYS A 31 26.74 -25.13 43.34
N ALA A 32 27.91 -24.52 43.49
CA ALA A 32 29.23 -24.85 42.94
C ALA A 32 29.78 -26.24 43.32
N GLY A 33 30.64 -26.78 42.44
CA GLY A 33 31.55 -27.90 42.68
C GLY A 33 32.74 -27.88 41.71
N THR A 34 33.94 -27.73 42.25
CA THR A 34 35.23 -27.68 41.55
C THR A 34 35.86 -29.09 41.47
N THR A 35 36.79 -29.28 40.53
CA THR A 35 37.77 -30.39 40.36
C THR A 35 37.21 -31.72 39.84
N ALA A 36 37.88 -32.53 39.00
CA ALA A 36 39.26 -32.62 38.53
C ALA A 36 39.31 -33.24 37.12
N ALA A 37 40.46 -33.08 36.47
CA ALA A 37 40.80 -33.62 35.16
C ALA A 37 40.74 -35.16 35.08
N THR A 38 40.27 -35.68 33.96
CA THR A 38 40.70 -36.97 33.40
C THR A 38 40.55 -36.89 31.88
N THR A 39 41.66 -37.02 31.16
CA THR A 39 41.73 -37.02 29.71
C THR A 39 41.48 -38.43 29.19
N PRO A 40 40.39 -38.73 28.47
CA PRO A 40 40.26 -39.98 27.73
C PRO A 40 41.06 -39.86 26.42
N LEU A 41 41.92 -40.85 26.17
CA LEU A 41 42.67 -41.01 24.91
C LEU A 41 41.70 -41.01 23.71
N ALA A 42 41.98 -40.17 22.72
CA ALA A 42 41.22 -40.13 21.47
C ALA A 42 41.38 -41.45 20.70
N GLN A 43 40.27 -42.15 20.49
CA GLN A 43 40.19 -43.32 19.60
C GLN A 43 39.64 -42.84 18.24
N PRO A 44 40.24 -43.24 17.08
CA PRO A 44 39.73 -42.82 15.79
C PRO A 44 38.43 -43.57 15.45
N THR A 45 37.29 -42.88 15.59
CA THR A 45 35.98 -43.38 15.15
C THR A 45 35.84 -43.11 13.65
N VAL A 46 35.77 -44.17 12.84
CA VAL A 46 35.42 -44.06 11.40
C VAL A 46 33.91 -43.98 11.29
N THR A 47 33.39 -42.77 11.08
CA THR A 47 31.96 -42.52 10.86
C THR A 47 31.69 -42.45 9.36
N THR A 48 31.07 -43.48 8.81
CA THR A 48 30.60 -43.48 7.42
C THR A 48 29.25 -42.76 7.36
N THR A 49 29.23 -41.53 6.86
CA THR A 49 28.01 -40.77 6.64
C THR A 49 27.39 -41.18 5.31
N ILE A 50 26.28 -41.92 5.36
CA ILE A 50 25.43 -42.18 4.21
C ILE A 50 24.36 -41.08 4.13
N THR A 51 24.45 -40.24 3.09
CA THR A 51 23.46 -39.21 2.80
C THR A 51 22.22 -39.86 2.19
N ALA A 52 21.13 -39.95 2.97
CA ALA A 52 19.82 -40.31 2.44
C ALA A 52 19.29 -39.16 1.56
N PRO A 53 18.77 -39.45 0.34
CA PRO A 53 18.13 -38.42 -0.46
C PRO A 53 16.91 -37.87 0.27
N ALA A 54 16.86 -36.54 0.43
CA ALA A 54 15.73 -35.87 1.06
C ALA A 54 14.44 -36.13 0.25
N PRO A 55 13.32 -36.49 0.90
CA PRO A 55 12.04 -36.59 0.21
C PRO A 55 11.68 -35.24 -0.42
N PRO A 56 11.03 -35.20 -1.59
CA PRO A 56 10.61 -33.95 -2.20
C PRO A 56 9.65 -33.23 -1.24
N VAL A 57 10.05 -32.05 -0.79
CA VAL A 57 9.20 -31.16 0.01
C VAL A 57 8.00 -30.78 -0.86
N PRO A 58 6.74 -30.96 -0.41
CA PRO A 58 5.59 -30.52 -1.17
C PRO A 58 5.68 -29.01 -1.37
N THR A 59 5.83 -28.58 -2.62
CA THR A 59 5.82 -27.16 -2.98
C THR A 59 4.37 -26.67 -2.88
N VAL A 60 4.08 -25.88 -1.86
CA VAL A 60 2.76 -25.24 -1.70
C VAL A 60 2.72 -24.04 -2.64
N THR A 61 2.22 -24.25 -3.84
CA THR A 61 1.99 -23.16 -4.80
C THR A 61 0.74 -22.38 -4.37
N VAL A 62 0.94 -21.23 -3.74
CA VAL A 62 -0.15 -20.30 -3.44
C VAL A 62 -0.49 -19.55 -4.73
N THR A 63 -1.51 -20.02 -5.44
CA THR A 63 -2.08 -19.31 -6.58
C THR A 63 -2.89 -18.13 -6.05
N VAL A 64 -2.27 -16.95 -6.01
CA VAL A 64 -2.99 -15.70 -5.75
C VAL A 64 -3.73 -15.34 -7.04
N THR A 65 -4.97 -15.82 -7.15
CA THR A 65 -5.89 -15.38 -8.20
C THR A 65 -6.33 -13.95 -7.87
N ALA A 66 -5.58 -12.96 -8.37
CA ALA A 66 -6.07 -11.60 -8.42
C ALA A 66 -7.20 -11.55 -9.45
N THR A 67 -8.44 -11.66 -8.99
CA THR A 67 -9.61 -11.28 -9.77
C THR A 67 -9.48 -9.80 -10.05
N VAL A 68 -8.98 -9.43 -11.23
CA VAL A 68 -9.11 -8.08 -11.75
C VAL A 68 -10.61 -7.89 -11.96
N ALA A 69 -11.29 -7.37 -10.94
CA ALA A 69 -12.55 -6.71 -11.12
C ALA A 69 -12.25 -5.62 -12.16
N ALA A 70 -12.76 -5.81 -13.38
CA ALA A 70 -12.79 -4.75 -14.35
C ALA A 70 -13.53 -3.59 -13.69
N GLU A 71 -12.77 -2.61 -13.18
CA GLU A 71 -13.30 -1.28 -12.89
C GLU A 71 -14.08 -0.88 -14.14
N PRO A 72 -15.28 -0.29 -14.00
CA PRO A 72 -16.10 0.07 -15.14
C PRO A 72 -15.25 0.93 -16.07
N SER A 73 -14.81 0.32 -17.16
CA SER A 73 -14.12 0.98 -18.25
C SER A 73 -15.15 1.96 -18.79
N SER A 74 -15.01 3.22 -18.38
CA SER A 74 -15.73 4.30 -19.02
C SER A 74 -15.37 4.21 -20.49
N THR A 75 -16.38 3.91 -21.31
CA THR A 75 -16.26 3.84 -22.76
C THR A 75 -15.47 5.05 -23.24
N PRO A 76 -14.48 4.88 -24.15
CA PRO A 76 -13.71 5.98 -24.67
C PRO A 76 -14.64 6.86 -25.51
N THR A 77 -15.26 7.84 -24.86
CA THR A 77 -15.86 8.99 -25.54
C THR A 77 -14.68 9.80 -26.07
N THR A 78 -14.52 9.83 -27.40
CA THR A 78 -13.60 10.73 -28.09
C THR A 78 -13.70 12.10 -27.44
N ALA A 79 -12.65 12.49 -26.71
CA ALA A 79 -12.69 13.74 -25.98
C ALA A 79 -12.50 14.89 -26.99
N PRO A 80 -13.30 15.96 -26.92
CA PRO A 80 -13.15 17.08 -27.84
C PRO A 80 -11.75 17.69 -27.71
N ASP A 81 -11.24 18.25 -28.82
CA ASP A 81 -9.91 18.83 -28.90
C ASP A 81 -9.61 19.72 -27.69
N GLY A 82 -8.63 19.31 -26.89
CA GLY A 82 -8.15 20.07 -25.74
C GLY A 82 -8.79 19.73 -24.39
N THR A 83 -9.66 18.74 -24.29
CA THR A 83 -10.16 18.25 -22.99
C THR A 83 -9.99 16.74 -22.86
N ILE A 84 -9.86 16.25 -21.64
CA ILE A 84 -9.93 14.82 -21.29
C ILE A 84 -10.90 14.72 -20.13
N ALA A 85 -11.87 13.82 -20.25
CA ALA A 85 -12.80 13.58 -19.15
C ALA A 85 -12.04 13.15 -17.88
N GLY A 86 -12.63 13.44 -16.72
CA GLY A 86 -11.95 13.29 -15.43
C GLY A 86 -11.48 11.87 -15.14
N SER A 87 -12.37 10.88 -15.26
CA SER A 87 -12.03 9.47 -15.02
C SER A 87 -12.17 8.64 -16.29
N GLY A 88 -11.14 7.86 -16.59
CA GLY A 88 -11.13 6.92 -17.70
C GLY A 88 -9.74 6.45 -18.09
N THR A 89 -9.71 5.61 -19.12
CA THR A 89 -8.49 5.13 -19.76
C THR A 89 -8.57 5.54 -21.23
N TYR A 90 -7.54 6.25 -21.71
CA TYR A 90 -7.53 6.92 -23.00
C TYR A 90 -6.33 6.50 -23.82
N LEU A 91 -6.55 6.07 -25.06
CA LEU A 91 -5.51 5.82 -26.04
C LEU A 91 -4.96 7.15 -26.56
N VAL A 92 -3.66 7.37 -26.40
CA VAL A 92 -3.01 8.60 -26.84
C VAL A 92 -2.87 8.57 -28.37
N GLY A 93 -3.30 9.66 -29.02
CA GLY A 93 -3.37 9.79 -30.47
C GLY A 93 -4.68 9.30 -31.10
N THR A 94 -5.50 8.55 -30.36
CA THR A 94 -6.82 8.08 -30.79
C THR A 94 -7.93 8.77 -30.02
N ASP A 95 -7.95 8.62 -28.70
CA ASP A 95 -9.00 9.17 -27.83
C ASP A 95 -8.68 10.59 -27.37
N ILE A 96 -7.39 10.87 -27.20
CA ILE A 96 -6.87 12.15 -26.71
C ILE A 96 -5.60 12.54 -27.48
N GLN A 97 -5.36 13.83 -27.64
CA GLN A 97 -4.13 14.32 -28.28
C GLN A 97 -2.97 14.42 -27.29
N PRO A 98 -1.71 14.26 -27.75
CA PRO A 98 -0.55 14.63 -26.95
C PRO A 98 -0.56 16.11 -26.58
N GLY A 99 0.03 16.42 -25.43
CA GLY A 99 0.21 17.79 -24.96
C GLY A 99 0.28 17.89 -23.45
N THR A 100 0.31 19.12 -22.96
CA THR A 100 0.29 19.42 -21.53
C THR A 100 -1.14 19.72 -21.12
N TYR A 101 -1.58 19.11 -20.02
CA TYR A 101 -2.94 19.21 -19.50
C TYR A 101 -2.91 19.60 -18.03
N LYS A 102 -3.93 20.36 -17.59
CA LYS A 102 -4.12 20.77 -16.20
C LYS A 102 -5.47 20.27 -15.69
N THR A 103 -5.51 19.78 -14.45
CA THR A 103 -6.75 19.48 -13.71
C THR A 103 -6.91 20.39 -12.50
N ALA A 104 -8.16 20.60 -12.08
CA ALA A 104 -8.47 21.27 -10.81
C ALA A 104 -8.18 20.37 -9.59
N GLY A 105 -7.99 19.07 -9.79
CA GLY A 105 -7.65 18.10 -8.73
C GLY A 105 -8.71 17.02 -8.55
N PRO A 106 -8.89 16.50 -7.31
CA PRO A 106 -9.84 15.44 -7.02
C PRO A 106 -11.30 15.75 -7.42
N SER A 107 -11.96 14.74 -7.98
CA SER A 107 -13.41 14.66 -8.15
C SER A 107 -14.01 13.74 -7.10
N GLY A 108 -15.19 14.08 -6.58
CA GLY A 108 -15.91 13.22 -5.64
C GLY A 108 -15.37 13.29 -4.21
N ARG A 109 -15.75 12.32 -3.37
CA ARG A 109 -15.58 12.39 -1.91
C ARG A 109 -14.26 11.81 -1.39
N THR A 110 -13.47 11.15 -2.24
CA THR A 110 -12.22 10.50 -1.83
C THR A 110 -11.08 11.49 -1.60
N GLY A 111 -11.16 12.68 -2.19
CA GLY A 111 -10.11 13.70 -2.09
C GLY A 111 -8.80 13.31 -2.80
N LEU A 112 -8.84 12.32 -3.70
CA LEU A 112 -7.68 11.83 -4.45
C LEU A 112 -7.96 11.76 -5.94
N CYS A 113 -7.04 12.28 -6.74
CA CYS A 113 -6.98 12.19 -8.19
C CYS A 113 -5.71 11.44 -8.59
N TYR A 114 -5.85 10.23 -9.13
CA TYR A 114 -4.73 9.46 -9.63
C TYR A 114 -4.63 9.61 -11.15
N TRP A 115 -3.42 9.77 -11.68
CA TRP A 115 -3.18 9.67 -13.11
C TRP A 115 -1.95 8.83 -13.41
N GLU A 116 -1.92 8.25 -14.61
CA GLU A 116 -0.84 7.40 -15.08
C GLU A 116 -0.65 7.56 -16.60
N ARG A 117 0.60 7.56 -17.03
CA ARG A 117 1.02 7.43 -18.42
C ARG A 117 1.74 6.09 -18.58
N SER A 118 1.36 5.32 -19.60
CA SER A 118 1.89 3.97 -19.80
C SER A 118 2.35 3.75 -21.25
N SER A 119 3.40 2.95 -21.41
CA SER A 119 3.98 2.60 -22.71
C SER A 119 3.23 1.49 -23.43
N GLY A 120 2.26 0.87 -22.77
CA GLY A 120 1.41 -0.18 -23.32
C GLY A 120 0.02 -0.17 -22.67
N SER A 121 -0.89 -0.96 -23.24
CA SER A 121 -2.29 -1.06 -22.82
C SER A 121 -2.61 -2.30 -21.99
N SER A 122 -1.60 -3.09 -21.61
CA SER A 122 -1.80 -4.33 -20.82
C SER A 122 -2.22 -4.07 -19.38
N GLY A 123 -1.98 -2.86 -18.86
CA GLY A 123 -2.19 -2.52 -17.46
C GLY A 123 -1.08 -3.05 -16.53
N ASP A 124 0.02 -3.55 -17.10
CA ASP A 124 1.16 -4.02 -16.32
C ASP A 124 1.86 -2.85 -15.64
N ALA A 125 2.20 -3.02 -14.35
CA ALA A 125 2.96 -2.01 -13.60
C ALA A 125 4.33 -1.69 -14.25
N GLY A 126 4.92 -2.66 -14.96
CA GLY A 126 6.17 -2.46 -15.71
C GLY A 126 6.03 -1.57 -16.95
N SER A 127 4.80 -1.30 -17.40
CA SER A 127 4.53 -0.39 -18.53
C SER A 127 4.35 1.07 -18.09
N ILE A 128 4.29 1.33 -16.79
CA ILE A 128 4.08 2.68 -16.26
C ILE A 128 5.32 3.53 -16.54
N ILE A 129 5.13 4.60 -17.31
CA ILE A 129 6.16 5.60 -17.60
C ILE A 129 6.23 6.62 -16.47
N ALA A 130 5.08 7.09 -16.00
CA ALA A 130 4.94 8.04 -14.91
C ALA A 130 3.52 8.00 -14.34
N ASN A 131 3.37 8.23 -13.05
CA ASN A 131 2.09 8.35 -12.37
C ASN A 131 2.19 9.32 -11.19
N ASP A 132 1.05 9.78 -10.70
CA ASP A 132 0.97 10.59 -9.48
C ASP A 132 -0.42 10.49 -8.82
N ALA A 133 -0.49 10.84 -7.54
CA ALA A 133 -1.70 10.94 -6.74
C ALA A 133 -1.85 12.35 -6.16
N LEU A 134 -2.74 13.13 -6.77
CA LEU A 134 -2.97 14.54 -6.48
C LEU A 134 -4.09 14.71 -5.45
N THR A 135 -3.88 15.61 -4.48
CA THR A 135 -4.91 16.12 -3.54
C THR A 135 -5.38 17.54 -3.89
N GLY A 136 -4.83 18.13 -4.95
CA GLY A 136 -5.14 19.47 -5.44
C GLY A 136 -4.91 19.58 -6.94
N GLN A 137 -4.72 20.80 -7.46
CA GLN A 137 -4.45 21.02 -8.88
C GLN A 137 -3.18 20.30 -9.32
N GLY A 138 -3.16 19.81 -10.56
CA GLY A 138 -1.98 19.18 -11.14
C GLY A 138 -1.86 19.41 -12.63
N VAL A 139 -0.66 19.16 -13.14
CA VAL A 139 -0.30 19.29 -14.54
C VAL A 139 0.40 18.02 -14.99
N VAL A 140 0.05 17.52 -16.17
CA VAL A 140 0.70 16.37 -16.79
C VAL A 140 1.05 16.69 -18.24
N THR A 141 2.23 16.26 -18.68
CA THR A 141 2.60 16.28 -20.10
C THR A 141 2.50 14.87 -20.66
N ILE A 142 1.52 14.66 -21.53
CA ILE A 142 1.28 13.42 -22.28
C ILE A 142 2.06 13.51 -23.59
N LYS A 143 3.03 12.61 -23.76
CA LYS A 143 3.90 12.56 -24.94
C LYS A 143 3.24 11.74 -26.03
N LYS A 144 3.60 12.03 -27.28
CA LYS A 144 3.14 11.24 -28.45
C LYS A 144 3.59 9.77 -28.41
N SER A 145 4.64 9.47 -27.64
CA SER A 145 5.16 8.11 -27.44
C SER A 145 4.42 7.31 -26.37
N ASP A 146 3.57 7.96 -25.57
CA ASP A 146 2.76 7.24 -24.58
C ASP A 146 1.67 6.47 -25.32
N ALA A 147 1.35 5.27 -24.87
CA ALA A 147 0.26 4.49 -25.44
C ALA A 147 -1.07 4.83 -24.77
N VAL A 148 -1.05 4.97 -23.44
CA VAL A 148 -2.25 5.12 -22.61
C VAL A 148 -2.06 6.25 -21.60
N PHE A 149 -3.11 7.04 -21.40
CA PHE A 149 -3.30 7.88 -20.24
C PHE A 149 -4.49 7.36 -19.43
N LYS A 150 -4.26 7.01 -18.16
CA LYS A 150 -5.32 6.61 -17.23
C LYS A 150 -5.48 7.72 -16.19
N SER A 151 -6.72 8.05 -15.87
CA SER A 151 -7.08 9.05 -14.87
C SER A 151 -8.24 8.52 -14.03
N GLN A 152 -8.15 8.63 -12.70
CA GLN A 152 -9.16 8.11 -11.77
C GLN A 152 -9.42 9.11 -10.67
N GLY A 153 -10.69 9.46 -10.49
CA GLY A 153 -11.10 10.40 -9.45
C GLY A 153 -10.59 11.82 -9.69
N CYS A 154 -10.27 12.19 -10.93
CA CYS A 154 -9.83 13.54 -11.27
C CYS A 154 -10.99 14.37 -11.83
N GLN A 155 -10.94 15.68 -11.60
CA GLN A 155 -11.71 16.62 -12.40
C GLN A 155 -11.19 16.61 -13.84
N MET A 156 -12.00 17.14 -14.76
CA MET A 156 -11.66 17.26 -16.18
C MET A 156 -10.26 17.86 -16.36
N TRP A 157 -9.51 17.28 -17.29
CA TRP A 157 -8.22 17.81 -17.70
C TRP A 157 -8.40 18.73 -18.91
N THR A 158 -7.78 19.90 -18.88
CA THR A 158 -7.81 20.88 -19.97
C THR A 158 -6.41 21.13 -20.49
N LYS A 159 -6.24 21.11 -21.81
CA LYS A 159 -4.95 21.36 -22.46
C LYS A 159 -4.48 22.78 -22.17
N VAL A 160 -3.19 22.92 -21.91
CA VAL A 160 -2.50 24.19 -21.69
C VAL A 160 -1.78 24.54 -22.99
N GLY A 161 -2.36 25.45 -23.78
CA GLY A 161 -1.82 25.88 -25.08
C GLY A 161 -2.67 25.43 -26.26
#